data_AF-A0A9W9ULH8-F1
#
_entry.id   AF-A0A9W9ULH8-F1
#
_cell.length_a   1.000
_cell.length_b   1.000
_cell.length_c   1.000
_cell.angle_alpha   90.00
_cell.angle_beta   90.00
_cell.angle_gamma   90.00
#
_symmetry.space_group_name_H-M   'P 1'
#
loop_
_entity.id
_entity.type
_entity.pdbx_description
1 polymer ?
#
loop_
_entity_poly.entity_id
_entity_poly.type
_entity_poly.pdbx_seq_one_letter_code
_entity_poly.pdbx_strand_id
1 'polypeptide(L)'
;MSRLHRRIHSAAVASWVISAGWAFVGIFILWMLGYDRHPEVKKLKPWVPLSPFVTSFGVFNYPTGFFQYVESGMVRVHIDDIDHLAPSAVCLKRGKSLQSLALVCATGWKNGPGFPITSADGQAIYPPRADPKLLVGARSHLYGQFRGLAHVPVATQTPHHESQFPSNLARFMVPLDRLQDRSIVFLGRVETPHTAILAQAQALWGVAYLGGQIKLGEPHERCRYDEPAGQCNALLCLEWESNLQGEFCRMMAPPGRTKRKPQLLLDALLYVDVLLADLGLDSRQSGNCLFLEMFHRYGPRDYRGLVDEWKDRH
;
A
#
# COMPACT_ATOMS: atom_id res chain seq x y z
N MET A 1 -32.49 14.27 3.03
CA MET A 1 -32.21 13.51 4.26
C MET A 1 -31.21 14.27 5.13
N SER A 2 -31.57 14.48 6.40
CA SER A 2 -31.12 15.56 7.29
C SER A 2 -29.64 15.48 7.69
N ARG A 3 -29.06 16.67 7.93
CA ARG A 3 -27.66 16.95 8.30
C ARG A 3 -27.25 16.40 9.68
N LEU A 4 -28.11 15.63 10.34
CA LEU A 4 -27.94 15.11 11.70
C LEU A 4 -27.21 13.75 11.75
N HIS A 5 -27.13 13.01 10.64
CA HIS A 5 -26.31 11.78 10.53
C HIS A 5 -24.82 12.06 10.29
N ARG A 6 -24.43 13.31 10.04
CA ARG A 6 -23.11 13.65 9.48
C ARG A 6 -22.09 14.13 10.52
N ARG A 7 -22.45 14.24 11.79
CA ARG A 7 -21.56 14.83 12.81
C ARG A 7 -21.67 14.06 14.13
N ILE A 8 -20.53 13.47 14.54
CA ILE A 8 -20.15 13.07 15.91
C ILE A 8 -20.22 11.57 16.29
N HIS A 9 -20.93 10.69 15.56
CA HIS A 9 -20.92 9.23 15.87
C HIS A 9 -20.22 8.32 14.85
N SER A 10 -19.80 8.78 13.67
CA SER A 10 -19.40 7.88 12.57
C SER A 10 -17.92 7.47 12.56
N ALA A 11 -16.96 8.37 12.81
CA ALA A 11 -15.54 8.03 12.61
C ALA A 11 -14.90 7.27 13.79
N ALA A 12 -15.18 7.69 15.03
CA ALA A 12 -14.59 7.07 16.21
C ALA A 12 -15.16 5.67 16.49
N VAL A 13 -16.48 5.51 16.35
CA VAL A 13 -17.14 4.20 16.51
C VAL A 13 -16.73 3.26 15.37
N ALA A 14 -16.73 3.72 14.12
CA ALA A 14 -16.25 2.89 13.01
C ALA A 14 -14.77 2.51 13.19
N SER A 15 -13.92 3.45 13.60
CA SER A 15 -12.50 3.17 13.89
C SER A 15 -12.34 2.15 15.02
N TRP A 16 -13.16 2.22 16.07
CA TRP A 16 -13.17 1.25 17.15
C TRP A 16 -13.65 -0.13 16.67
N VAL A 17 -14.77 -0.20 15.95
CA VAL A 17 -15.32 -1.46 15.39
C VAL A 17 -14.30 -2.12 14.46
N ILE A 18 -13.66 -1.35 13.57
CA ILE A 18 -12.60 -1.84 12.69
C ILE A 18 -11.43 -2.36 13.54
N SER A 19 -10.92 -1.56 14.47
CA SER A 19 -9.80 -1.97 15.34
C SER A 19 -10.10 -3.26 16.11
N ALA A 20 -11.31 -3.38 16.68
CA ALA A 20 -11.76 -4.55 17.43
C ALA A 20 -11.89 -5.79 16.51
N GLY A 21 -12.48 -5.62 15.32
CA GLY A 21 -12.58 -6.68 14.32
C GLY A 21 -11.21 -7.21 13.90
N TRP A 22 -10.25 -6.31 13.67
CA TRP A 22 -8.88 -6.70 13.29
C TRP A 22 -8.10 -7.36 14.42
N ALA A 23 -8.29 -6.90 15.66
CA ALA A 23 -7.74 -7.58 16.82
C ALA A 23 -8.27 -9.03 16.92
N PHE A 24 -9.58 -9.23 16.71
CA PHE A 24 -10.19 -10.55 16.70
C PHE A 24 -9.64 -11.44 15.57
N VAL A 25 -9.59 -10.93 14.34
CA VAL A 25 -9.01 -11.66 13.19
C VAL A 25 -7.55 -12.03 13.45
N GLY A 26 -6.77 -11.11 14.01
CA GLY A 26 -5.38 -11.35 14.39
C GLY A 26 -5.24 -12.47 15.41
N ILE A 27 -6.03 -12.44 16.48
CA ILE A 27 -6.06 -13.50 17.50
C ILE A 27 -6.44 -14.84 16.87
N PHE A 28 -7.49 -14.86 16.07
CA PHE A 28 -7.98 -16.08 15.41
C PHE A 28 -6.95 -16.68 14.46
N ILE A 29 -6.27 -15.86 13.65
CA ILE A 29 -5.19 -16.33 12.76
C ILE A 29 -4.01 -16.86 13.57
N LEU A 30 -3.57 -16.17 14.62
CA LEU A 30 -2.47 -16.66 15.47
C LEU A 30 -2.81 -17.98 16.14
N TRP A 31 -4.06 -18.14 16.59
CA TRP A 31 -4.57 -19.40 17.14
C TRP A 31 -4.58 -20.52 16.09
N MET A 32 -5.08 -20.25 14.89
CA MET A 32 -5.16 -21.22 13.80
C MET A 32 -3.77 -21.67 13.34
N LEU A 33 -2.82 -20.73 13.24
CA LEU A 33 -1.44 -21.01 12.86
C LEU A 33 -0.67 -21.76 13.96
N GLY A 34 -1.10 -21.66 15.22
CA GLY A 34 -0.58 -22.49 16.30
C GLY A 34 0.89 -22.24 16.62
N TYR A 35 1.38 -21.00 16.49
CA TYR A 35 2.80 -20.66 16.75
C TYR A 35 3.29 -21.13 18.13
N ASP A 36 2.41 -21.12 19.13
CA ASP A 36 2.74 -21.49 20.52
C ASP A 36 2.79 -23.02 20.76
N ARG A 37 2.56 -23.86 19.74
CA ARG A 37 2.56 -25.34 19.86
C ARG A 37 3.95 -25.96 19.99
N HIS A 38 5.00 -25.27 19.56
CA HIS A 38 6.38 -25.76 19.64
C HIS A 38 7.35 -24.61 19.98
N PRO A 39 8.33 -24.79 20.89
CA PRO A 39 9.21 -23.72 21.35
C PRO A 39 10.02 -23.06 20.21
N GLU A 40 10.44 -23.83 19.20
CA GLU A 40 11.14 -23.28 18.03
C GLU A 40 10.20 -22.56 17.06
N VAL A 41 8.96 -23.03 16.90
CA VAL A 41 7.96 -22.39 16.03
C VAL A 41 7.49 -21.07 16.65
N LYS A 42 7.42 -20.99 17.98
CA LYS A 42 7.07 -19.78 18.72
C LYS A 42 7.96 -18.58 18.37
N LYS A 43 9.22 -18.84 17.98
CA LYS A 43 10.16 -17.79 17.54
C LYS A 43 9.70 -17.08 16.26
N LEU A 44 8.88 -17.73 15.43
CA LEU A 44 8.34 -17.17 14.18
C LEU A 44 7.06 -16.34 14.40
N LYS A 45 6.55 -16.27 15.64
CA LYS A 45 5.36 -15.47 15.95
C LYS A 45 5.63 -13.99 15.63
N PRO A 46 4.78 -13.33 14.82
CA PRO A 46 4.95 -11.92 14.50
C PRO A 46 5.05 -11.05 15.74
N TRP A 47 5.99 -10.09 15.74
CA TRP A 47 6.18 -9.15 16.86
C TRP A 47 5.17 -8.00 16.83
N VAL A 48 4.53 -7.79 15.67
CA VAL A 48 3.49 -6.79 15.49
C VAL A 48 2.15 -7.49 15.31
N PRO A 49 1.06 -6.92 15.86
CA PRO A 49 -0.27 -7.46 15.64
C PRO A 49 -0.63 -7.38 14.16
N LEU A 50 -1.53 -8.28 13.73
CA LEU A 50 -2.16 -8.15 12.44
C LEU A 50 -2.96 -6.84 12.40
N SER A 51 -2.85 -6.11 11.31
CA SER A 51 -3.60 -4.87 11.09
C SER A 51 -4.21 -4.86 9.70
N PRO A 52 -5.22 -4.00 9.44
CA PRO A 52 -5.88 -3.87 8.13
C PRO A 52 -4.95 -3.47 6.98
N PHE A 53 -3.69 -3.20 7.30
CA PHE A 53 -2.76 -2.50 6.44
C PHE A 53 -1.43 -3.23 6.29
N VAL A 54 -1.27 -4.37 6.97
CA VAL A 54 -0.14 -5.25 6.78
C VAL A 54 -0.32 -6.00 5.46
N THR A 55 0.36 -5.56 4.41
CA THR A 55 0.44 -6.32 3.14
C THR A 55 1.53 -7.40 3.16
N SER A 56 2.36 -7.42 4.20
CA SER A 56 3.47 -8.36 4.36
C SER A 56 3.05 -9.58 5.16
N PHE A 57 2.28 -10.47 4.53
CA PHE A 57 1.91 -11.75 5.10
C PHE A 57 2.42 -12.90 4.23
N GLY A 58 2.86 -13.97 4.88
CA GLY A 58 3.06 -15.26 4.22
C GLY A 58 1.75 -16.03 4.24
N VAL A 59 1.39 -16.65 3.12
CA VAL A 59 0.26 -17.58 3.05
C VAL A 59 0.82 -18.99 2.94
N PHE A 60 0.37 -19.90 3.78
CA PHE A 60 0.66 -21.32 3.63
C PHE A 60 -0.14 -21.88 2.46
N ASN A 61 0.49 -21.94 1.29
CA ASN A 61 -0.11 -22.41 0.05
C ASN A 61 0.46 -23.75 -0.42
N TYR A 62 1.17 -24.47 0.45
CA TYR A 62 1.73 -25.81 0.17
C TYR A 62 0.97 -26.89 0.97
N PRO A 63 0.87 -28.13 0.46
CA PRO A 63 0.23 -29.24 1.16
C PRO A 63 0.88 -29.56 2.52
N THR A 64 2.20 -29.44 2.59
CA THR A 64 2.97 -29.57 3.83
C THR A 64 3.09 -28.23 4.54
N GLY A 65 2.73 -28.20 5.83
CA GLY A 65 2.93 -27.03 6.68
C GLY A 65 4.41 -26.78 6.95
N PHE A 66 4.91 -25.58 6.63
CA PHE A 66 6.31 -25.20 6.82
C PHE A 66 6.85 -25.45 8.24
N PHE A 67 5.99 -25.32 9.27
CA PHE A 67 6.39 -25.51 10.66
C PHE A 67 6.89 -26.92 10.98
N GLN A 68 6.51 -27.93 10.20
CA GLN A 68 7.03 -29.29 10.37
C GLN A 68 8.56 -29.36 10.19
N TYR A 69 9.13 -28.53 9.31
CA TYR A 69 10.58 -28.44 9.15
C TYR A 69 11.27 -27.77 10.33
N VAL A 70 10.57 -26.87 11.02
CA VAL A 70 11.07 -26.23 12.24
C VAL A 70 10.99 -27.19 13.43
N GLU A 71 9.89 -27.92 13.54
CA GLU A 71 9.65 -28.94 14.57
C GLU A 71 10.62 -30.12 14.43
N SER A 72 10.92 -30.57 13.21
CA SER A 72 11.88 -31.65 12.98
C SER A 72 13.34 -31.25 13.18
N GLY A 73 13.61 -29.95 13.38
CA GLY A 73 14.97 -29.40 13.53
C GLY A 73 15.71 -29.19 12.20
N MET A 74 15.10 -29.48 11.06
CA MET A 74 15.67 -29.21 9.73
C MET A 74 15.87 -27.70 9.51
N VAL A 75 14.94 -26.88 9.99
CA VAL A 75 15.03 -25.42 10.01
C VAL A 75 15.24 -24.95 11.44
N ARG A 76 16.37 -24.28 11.70
CA ARG A 76 16.69 -23.69 13.01
C ARG A 76 16.53 -22.18 12.95
N VAL A 77 15.66 -21.65 13.81
CA VAL A 77 15.31 -20.22 13.80
C VAL A 77 16.22 -19.44 14.74
N HIS A 78 16.86 -18.41 14.19
CA HIS A 78 17.71 -17.47 14.93
C HIS A 78 17.15 -16.06 14.78
N ILE A 79 16.82 -15.41 15.91
CA ILE A 79 16.43 -14.00 15.96
C ILE A 79 17.67 -13.20 16.35
N ASP A 80 18.44 -12.79 15.35
CA ASP A 80 19.64 -11.97 15.52
C ASP A 80 20.02 -11.31 14.18
N ASP A 81 20.91 -10.31 14.25
CA ASP A 81 21.54 -9.75 13.06
C ASP A 81 22.87 -10.45 12.76
N ILE A 82 23.25 -10.48 11.48
CA ILE A 82 24.61 -10.85 11.07
C ILE A 82 25.56 -9.72 11.48
N ASP A 83 26.65 -10.08 12.16
CA ASP A 83 27.76 -9.18 12.50
C ASP A 83 28.81 -9.18 11.38
N HIS A 84 29.38 -10.35 11.10
CA HIS A 84 30.35 -10.55 10.03
C HIS A 84 30.33 -12.00 9.51
N LEU A 85 31.01 -12.23 8.39
CA LEU A 85 31.24 -13.55 7.83
C LEU A 85 32.65 -14.01 8.17
N ALA A 86 32.78 -15.27 8.57
CA ALA A 86 34.05 -15.96 8.77
C ALA A 86 34.17 -17.13 7.79
N PRO A 87 35.36 -17.74 7.62
CA PRO A 87 35.51 -18.92 6.78
C PRO A 87 34.50 -20.00 7.18
N SER A 88 33.61 -20.34 6.25
CA SER A 88 32.53 -21.33 6.44
C SER A 88 31.56 -21.05 7.59
N ALA A 89 31.42 -19.80 8.04
CA ALA A 89 30.52 -19.45 9.13
C ALA A 89 29.91 -18.05 9.03
N VAL A 90 28.70 -17.92 9.58
CA VAL A 90 28.00 -16.65 9.80
C VAL A 90 28.06 -16.32 11.29
N CYS A 91 28.70 -15.22 11.66
CA CYS A 91 28.78 -14.73 13.03
C CYS A 91 27.65 -13.74 13.30
N LEU A 92 26.87 -14.01 14.35
CA LEU A 92 25.74 -13.19 14.77
C LEU A 92 26.14 -12.20 15.86
N LYS A 93 25.46 -11.05 15.96
CA LYS A 93 25.79 -9.98 16.91
C LYS A 93 25.75 -10.41 18.37
N ARG A 94 24.92 -11.38 18.75
CA ARG A 94 24.87 -11.92 20.13
C ARG A 94 25.97 -12.96 20.40
N GLY A 95 27.00 -13.05 19.53
CA GLY A 95 28.20 -13.87 19.72
C GLY A 95 28.09 -15.31 19.24
N LYS A 96 26.97 -15.73 18.64
CA LYS A 96 26.81 -17.09 18.11
C LYS A 96 27.41 -17.18 16.71
N SER A 97 28.22 -18.22 16.47
CA SER A 97 28.72 -18.56 15.13
C SER A 97 27.96 -19.76 14.57
N LEU A 98 27.48 -19.64 13.33
CA LEU A 98 26.73 -20.68 12.62
C LEU A 98 27.59 -21.22 11.47
N GLN A 99 27.92 -22.51 11.51
CA GLN A 99 28.58 -23.18 10.40
C GLN A 99 27.65 -23.23 9.18
N SER A 100 28.16 -22.82 8.01
CA SER A 100 27.37 -22.66 6.80
C SER A 100 28.22 -22.80 5.54
N LEU A 101 27.70 -23.53 4.55
CA LEU A 101 28.33 -23.66 3.23
C LEU A 101 27.90 -22.55 2.24
N ALA A 102 26.73 -21.96 2.47
CA ALA A 102 26.18 -20.91 1.63
C ALA A 102 25.35 -19.94 2.47
N LEU A 103 25.29 -18.68 2.02
CA LEU A 103 24.43 -17.64 2.57
C LEU A 103 23.45 -17.20 1.47
N VAL A 104 22.15 -17.29 1.76
CA VAL A 104 21.09 -16.80 0.87
C VAL A 104 20.44 -15.58 1.53
N CYS A 105 20.64 -14.41 0.94
CA CYS A 105 20.09 -13.14 1.43
C CYS A 105 18.68 -12.90 0.88
N ALA A 106 17.64 -13.33 1.60
CA ALA A 106 16.24 -13.05 1.28
C ALA A 106 15.79 -11.64 1.77
N THR A 107 16.59 -10.61 1.51
CA THR A 107 16.42 -9.24 2.06
C THR A 107 15.51 -8.33 1.20
N GLY A 108 14.98 -8.86 0.10
CA GLY A 108 14.04 -8.16 -0.79
C GLY A 108 14.72 -7.38 -1.91
N TRP A 109 14.02 -6.36 -2.44
CA TRP A 109 14.42 -5.63 -3.65
C TRP A 109 14.56 -4.13 -3.37
N LYS A 110 15.45 -3.46 -4.12
CA LYS A 110 15.50 -1.99 -4.16
C LYS A 110 14.30 -1.45 -4.93
N ASN A 111 13.63 -0.45 -4.36
CA ASN A 111 12.49 0.21 -5.01
C ASN A 111 12.98 1.38 -5.85
N GLY A 112 12.81 1.30 -7.17
CA GLY A 112 13.21 2.35 -8.10
C GLY A 112 13.55 1.76 -9.46
N PRO A 113 13.68 2.58 -10.50
CA PRO A 113 14.15 2.09 -11.78
C PRO A 113 15.62 1.66 -11.64
N GLY A 114 15.98 0.49 -12.19
CA GLY A 114 17.36 -0.02 -12.17
C GLY A 114 18.29 0.74 -13.14
N PHE A 115 17.72 1.62 -13.94
CA PHE A 115 18.38 2.47 -14.93
C PHE A 115 17.72 3.86 -14.90
N PRO A 116 18.44 4.94 -15.28
CA PRO A 116 17.85 6.25 -15.37
C PRO A 116 16.79 6.29 -16.47
N ILE A 117 15.60 6.79 -16.16
CA ILE A 117 14.59 7.12 -17.16
C ILE A 117 14.89 8.54 -17.62
N THR A 118 15.06 8.76 -18.92
CA THR A 118 15.43 10.07 -19.47
C THR A 118 14.44 10.51 -20.54
N SER A 119 14.22 11.82 -20.65
CA SER A 119 13.53 12.42 -21.79
C SER A 119 14.41 12.34 -23.04
N ALA A 120 13.83 12.67 -24.20
CA ALA A 120 14.57 12.78 -25.45
C ALA A 120 15.76 13.76 -25.34
N ASP A 121 15.65 14.80 -24.50
CA ASP A 121 16.69 15.79 -24.24
C ASP A 121 17.72 15.35 -23.19
N GLY A 122 17.65 14.09 -22.74
CA GLY A 122 18.56 13.51 -21.74
C GLY A 122 18.28 13.92 -20.29
N GLN A 123 17.19 14.64 -20.01
CA GLN A 123 16.82 15.00 -18.63
C GLN A 123 16.22 13.80 -17.91
N ALA A 124 16.68 13.53 -16.69
CA ALA A 124 16.15 12.41 -15.92
C ALA A 124 14.70 12.65 -15.48
N ILE A 125 13.84 11.68 -15.76
CA ILE A 125 12.43 11.67 -15.37
C ILE A 125 12.31 10.77 -14.14
N TYR A 126 12.23 11.41 -12.98
CA TYR A 126 11.91 10.73 -11.73
C TYR A 126 10.58 11.24 -11.21
N PRO A 127 9.80 10.41 -10.48
CA PRO A 127 8.68 10.89 -9.71
C PRO A 127 9.12 12.06 -8.82
N PRO A 128 8.48 13.24 -8.89
CA PRO A 128 8.87 14.37 -8.06
C PRO A 128 8.69 14.01 -6.58
N ARG A 129 9.56 14.54 -5.73
CA ARG A 129 9.39 14.41 -4.28
C ARG A 129 8.25 15.32 -3.83
N ALA A 130 7.45 14.85 -2.89
CA ALA A 130 6.43 15.68 -2.25
C ALA A 130 7.06 16.84 -1.46
N ASP A 131 6.41 18.02 -1.45
CA ASP A 131 6.80 19.15 -0.60
C ASP A 131 6.66 18.76 0.88
N PRO A 132 7.73 18.85 1.68
CA PRO A 132 7.67 18.60 3.12
C PRO A 132 6.55 19.34 3.86
N LYS A 133 6.19 20.56 3.46
CA LYS A 133 5.11 21.34 4.08
C LYS A 133 3.74 20.70 3.82
N LEU A 134 3.48 20.28 2.58
CA LEU A 134 2.24 19.58 2.22
C LEU A 134 2.13 18.24 2.94
N LEU A 135 3.23 17.51 3.13
CA LEU A 135 3.25 16.28 3.92
C LEU A 135 2.88 16.53 5.39
N VAL A 136 3.38 17.59 6.00
CA VAL A 136 3.02 17.97 7.38
C VAL A 136 1.53 18.34 7.47
N GLY A 137 1.03 19.11 6.50
CA GLY A 137 -0.39 19.45 6.40
C GLY A 137 -1.27 18.20 6.26
N ALA A 138 -0.94 17.32 5.32
CA ALA A 138 -1.65 16.07 5.06
C ALA A 138 -1.68 15.16 6.30
N ARG A 139 -0.55 15.02 7.01
CA ARG A 139 -0.50 14.27 8.27
C ARG A 139 -1.44 14.86 9.32
N SER A 140 -1.39 16.18 9.50
CA SER A 140 -2.20 16.87 10.49
C SER A 140 -3.69 16.72 10.20
N HIS A 141 -4.06 16.77 8.91
CA HIS A 141 -5.41 16.51 8.43
C HIS A 141 -5.87 15.08 8.77
N LEU A 142 -5.06 14.08 8.42
CA LEU A 142 -5.36 12.67 8.66
C LEU A 142 -5.46 12.35 10.15
N TYR A 143 -4.59 12.89 11.01
CA TYR A 143 -4.71 12.70 12.46
C TYR A 143 -5.97 13.36 13.03
N GLY A 144 -6.38 14.51 12.48
CA GLY A 144 -7.64 15.17 12.85
C GLY A 144 -8.87 14.33 12.51
N GLN A 145 -8.85 13.65 11.35
CA GLN A 145 -9.94 12.78 10.90
C GLN A 145 -9.93 11.41 11.61
N PHE A 146 -8.76 10.83 11.81
CA PHE A 146 -8.57 9.47 12.31
C PHE A 146 -7.75 9.47 13.61
N ARG A 147 -8.38 9.87 14.71
CA ARG A 147 -7.73 9.95 16.04
C ARG A 147 -7.11 8.62 16.50
N GLY A 148 -7.59 7.48 16.02
CA GLY A 148 -7.02 6.15 16.31
C GLY A 148 -5.70 5.83 15.60
N LEU A 149 -5.31 6.60 14.57
CA LEU A 149 -4.06 6.39 13.81
C LEU A 149 -2.81 6.95 14.51
N ALA A 150 -2.99 7.76 15.56
CA ALA A 150 -1.89 8.35 16.33
C ALA A 150 -1.04 7.30 17.10
N HIS A 151 -1.53 6.07 17.23
CA HIS A 151 -0.91 5.02 18.05
C HIS A 151 -0.17 3.93 17.26
N VAL A 152 0.05 4.08 15.94
CA VAL A 152 0.88 3.12 15.21
C VAL A 152 2.33 3.29 15.67
N PRO A 153 2.95 2.30 16.36
CA PRO A 153 4.31 2.46 16.85
C PRO A 153 5.25 2.62 15.66
N VAL A 154 5.94 3.75 15.62
CA VAL A 154 7.04 3.98 14.68
C VAL A 154 8.14 2.98 15.04
N ALA A 155 8.43 2.02 14.16
CA ALA A 155 9.59 1.16 14.38
C ALA A 155 10.84 2.04 14.52
N THR A 156 11.67 1.67 15.48
CA THR A 156 13.07 2.06 15.51
C THR A 156 13.68 1.83 14.13
N GLN A 157 14.18 2.93 13.59
CA GLN A 157 14.66 3.05 12.23
C GLN A 157 15.86 2.11 12.06
N THR A 158 15.75 1.09 11.22
CA THR A 158 16.94 0.51 10.60
C THR A 158 17.30 1.36 9.38
N PRO A 159 18.58 1.75 9.22
CA PRO A 159 19.01 2.53 8.07
C PRO A 159 19.10 1.61 6.86
N HIS A 160 17.96 1.36 6.21
CA HIS A 160 17.95 0.68 4.92
C HIS A 160 17.23 1.52 3.89
N HIS A 161 18.05 1.93 2.91
CA HIS A 161 17.77 2.60 1.64
C HIS A 161 16.50 3.46 1.60
N GLU A 162 16.70 4.77 1.61
CA GLU A 162 15.71 5.76 1.22
C GLU A 162 15.11 5.35 -0.12
N SER A 163 13.86 4.86 -0.12
CA SER A 163 13.09 4.96 -1.35
C SER A 163 12.75 6.42 -1.53
N GLN A 164 12.61 6.86 -2.78
CA GLN A 164 12.15 8.21 -3.13
C GLN A 164 10.69 8.49 -2.71
N PHE A 165 10.10 7.67 -1.84
CA PHE A 165 8.77 7.88 -1.28
C PHE A 165 8.80 8.78 -0.03
N PRO A 166 7.79 9.65 0.14
CA PRO A 166 6.59 9.79 -0.70
C PRO A 166 6.88 10.47 -2.05
N SER A 167 6.46 9.81 -3.15
CA SER A 167 6.54 10.36 -4.50
C SER A 167 5.23 11.06 -4.84
N ASN A 168 5.32 12.26 -5.38
CA ASN A 168 4.18 13.11 -5.74
C ASN A 168 3.64 12.68 -7.11
N LEU A 169 2.95 11.53 -7.13
CA LEU A 169 2.31 10.96 -8.32
C LEU A 169 0.79 11.01 -8.16
N ALA A 170 0.10 11.72 -9.06
CA ALA A 170 -1.35 11.66 -9.17
C ALA A 170 -1.79 10.22 -9.44
N ARG A 171 -2.77 9.74 -8.64
CA ARG A 171 -3.27 8.35 -8.67
C ARG A 171 -2.16 7.30 -8.53
N PHE A 172 -1.04 7.64 -7.90
CA PHE A 172 0.20 6.83 -7.86
C PHE A 172 0.82 6.52 -9.23
N MET A 173 0.42 7.21 -10.29
CA MET A 173 0.79 6.90 -11.68
C MET A 173 1.46 8.07 -12.42
N VAL A 174 0.96 9.30 -12.25
CA VAL A 174 1.35 10.42 -13.13
C VAL A 174 2.16 11.47 -12.38
N PRO A 175 3.35 11.89 -12.86
CA PRO A 175 4.09 13.02 -12.28
C PRO A 175 3.30 14.32 -12.36
N LEU A 176 3.14 15.01 -11.22
CA LEU A 176 2.34 16.24 -11.16
C LEU A 176 2.90 17.36 -12.04
N ASP A 177 4.22 17.45 -12.17
CA ASP A 177 4.94 18.41 -13.00
C ASP A 177 4.75 18.18 -14.52
N ARG A 178 4.25 17.00 -14.90
CA ARG A 178 4.03 16.59 -16.30
C ARG A 178 2.57 16.29 -16.62
N LEU A 179 1.64 16.68 -15.76
CA LEU A 179 0.22 16.38 -15.97
C LEU A 179 -0.34 16.90 -17.30
N GLN A 180 0.19 18.03 -17.77
CA GLN A 180 -0.25 18.70 -19.00
C GLN A 180 0.27 18.02 -20.26
N ASP A 181 1.49 17.46 -20.23
CA ASP A 181 2.12 16.87 -21.41
C ASP A 181 1.59 15.47 -21.75
N ARG A 182 1.00 14.78 -20.75
CA ARG A 182 0.45 13.43 -20.87
C ARG A 182 1.42 12.46 -21.55
N SER A 183 2.71 12.63 -21.28
CA SER A 183 3.79 11.92 -21.99
C SER A 183 4.24 10.65 -21.29
N ILE A 184 3.94 10.51 -19.98
CA ILE A 184 4.44 9.41 -19.17
C ILE A 184 3.45 8.99 -18.08
N VAL A 185 3.39 7.67 -17.85
CA VAL A 185 2.63 7.03 -16.78
C VAL A 185 3.50 5.94 -16.14
N PHE A 186 3.50 5.86 -14.81
CA PHE A 186 4.17 4.82 -14.04
C PHE A 186 3.15 3.80 -13.50
N LEU A 187 3.17 2.58 -14.00
CA LEU A 187 2.31 1.50 -13.51
C LEU A 187 3.01 0.69 -12.39
N GLY A 188 2.24 0.02 -11.52
CA GLY A 188 2.81 -0.90 -10.51
C GLY A 188 3.65 -0.21 -9.42
N ARG A 189 3.37 1.07 -9.16
CA ARG A 189 4.00 1.86 -8.09
C ARG A 189 3.42 1.61 -6.70
N VAL A 190 2.42 0.74 -6.61
CA VAL A 190 1.72 0.33 -5.39
C VAL A 190 1.92 -1.17 -5.17
N GLU A 191 2.07 -1.60 -3.91
CA GLU A 191 2.13 -3.00 -3.49
C GLU A 191 0.75 -3.46 -3.01
N THR A 192 0.25 -4.58 -3.53
CA THR A 192 -1.08 -5.12 -3.18
C THR A 192 -1.19 -6.62 -3.48
N PRO A 193 -1.97 -7.41 -2.71
CA PRO A 193 -2.33 -8.77 -3.12
C PRO A 193 -3.28 -8.81 -4.33
N HIS A 194 -3.95 -7.70 -4.66
CA HIS A 194 -4.88 -7.59 -5.81
C HIS A 194 -4.17 -7.17 -7.11
N THR A 195 -2.92 -7.61 -7.30
CA THR A 195 -2.04 -7.12 -8.38
C THR A 195 -2.68 -7.24 -9.77
N ALA A 196 -3.35 -8.35 -10.08
CA ALA A 196 -3.95 -8.55 -11.40
C ALA A 196 -5.08 -7.53 -11.71
N ILE A 197 -5.94 -7.26 -10.72
CA ILE A 197 -7.05 -6.30 -10.87
C ILE A 197 -6.48 -4.88 -11.06
N LEU A 198 -5.53 -4.49 -10.20
CA LEU A 198 -4.93 -3.15 -10.29
C LEU A 198 -4.13 -2.99 -11.58
N ALA A 199 -3.39 -3.99 -12.02
CA ALA A 199 -2.62 -3.91 -13.27
C ALA A 199 -3.54 -3.68 -14.47
N GLN A 200 -4.69 -4.37 -14.54
CA GLN A 200 -5.67 -4.18 -15.60
C GLN A 200 -6.28 -2.77 -15.55
N ALA A 201 -6.75 -2.33 -14.38
CA ALA A 201 -7.35 -1.01 -14.20
C ALA A 201 -6.35 0.12 -14.48
N GLN A 202 -5.13 0.03 -13.95
CA GLN A 202 -4.06 1.01 -14.18
C GLN A 202 -3.63 1.04 -15.65
N ALA A 203 -3.58 -0.10 -16.35
CA ALA A 203 -3.23 -0.15 -17.76
C ALA A 203 -4.29 0.55 -18.63
N LEU A 204 -5.58 0.23 -18.42
CA LEU A 204 -6.68 0.89 -19.13
C LEU A 204 -6.71 2.39 -18.85
N TRP A 205 -6.61 2.77 -17.57
CA TRP A 205 -6.53 4.17 -17.14
C TRP A 205 -5.33 4.89 -17.77
N GLY A 206 -4.16 4.25 -17.77
CA GLY A 206 -2.94 4.81 -18.33
C GLY A 206 -3.05 5.09 -19.83
N VAL A 207 -3.60 4.16 -20.60
CA VAL A 207 -3.84 4.34 -22.04
C VAL A 207 -4.79 5.50 -22.29
N ALA A 208 -5.91 5.55 -21.58
CA ALA A 208 -6.89 6.62 -21.74
C ALA A 208 -6.36 7.98 -21.27
N TYR A 209 -5.49 8.02 -20.25
CA TYR A 209 -4.80 9.24 -19.82
C TYR A 209 -3.84 9.77 -20.91
N LEU A 210 -2.98 8.90 -21.45
CA LEU A 210 -2.02 9.25 -22.52
C LEU A 210 -2.75 9.67 -23.80
N GLY A 211 -3.90 9.05 -24.10
CA GLY A 211 -4.76 9.42 -25.24
C GLY A 211 -5.57 10.70 -25.04
N GLY A 212 -5.47 11.37 -23.89
CA GLY A 212 -6.24 12.58 -23.60
C GLY A 212 -7.74 12.34 -23.35
N GLN A 213 -8.15 11.08 -23.19
CA GLN A 213 -9.55 10.66 -23.02
C GLN A 213 -10.03 10.75 -21.57
N ILE A 214 -9.10 10.81 -20.61
CA ILE A 214 -9.42 11.08 -19.20
C ILE A 214 -9.24 12.55 -18.89
N LYS A 215 -10.31 13.16 -18.39
CA LYS A 215 -10.23 14.41 -17.61
C LYS A 215 -9.99 14.01 -16.17
N LEU A 216 -8.79 14.28 -15.65
CA LEU A 216 -8.53 14.13 -14.22
C LEU A 216 -9.58 14.97 -13.49
N GLY A 217 -10.47 14.29 -12.76
CA GLY A 217 -11.73 14.86 -12.31
C GLY A 217 -11.57 16.08 -11.39
N GLU A 218 -12.69 16.72 -11.07
CA GLU A 218 -12.70 17.64 -9.95
C GLU A 218 -12.26 16.88 -8.68
N PRO A 219 -11.34 17.45 -7.89
CA PRO A 219 -10.76 16.82 -6.72
C PRO A 219 -11.85 16.31 -5.76
N HIS A 220 -11.77 15.05 -5.35
CA HIS A 220 -12.74 14.45 -4.43
C HIS A 220 -12.70 15.10 -3.03
N GLU A 221 -11.52 15.62 -2.63
CA GLU A 221 -11.38 16.52 -1.49
C GLU A 221 -10.90 17.89 -1.94
N ARG A 222 -11.67 18.94 -1.62
CA ARG A 222 -11.20 20.33 -1.80
C ARG A 222 -9.98 20.55 -0.91
N CYS A 223 -8.90 21.12 -1.46
CA CYS A 223 -7.76 21.53 -0.65
C CYS A 223 -8.24 22.46 0.47
N ARG A 224 -7.86 22.16 1.70
CA ARG A 224 -8.17 22.96 2.90
C ARG A 224 -6.94 23.60 3.52
N TYR A 225 -5.78 23.45 2.89
CA TYR A 225 -4.51 23.92 3.42
C TYR A 225 -4.24 25.35 2.91
N ASP A 226 -4.29 26.32 3.84
CA ASP A 226 -3.73 27.68 3.83
C ASP A 226 -3.70 28.49 2.51
N GLU A 227 -4.66 28.29 1.61
CA GLU A 227 -4.89 29.17 0.47
C GLU A 227 -6.15 30.03 0.69
N PRO A 228 -6.13 31.33 0.35
CA PRO A 228 -7.31 32.18 0.41
C PRO A 228 -8.47 31.52 -0.34
N ALA A 229 -9.65 31.47 0.29
CA ALA A 229 -10.85 30.88 -0.30
C ALA A 229 -11.13 31.49 -1.68
N GLY A 230 -10.83 30.75 -2.75
CA GLY A 230 -10.96 31.22 -4.14
C GLY A 230 -9.81 30.86 -5.09
N GLN A 231 -8.69 30.33 -4.60
CA GLN A 231 -7.51 30.02 -5.44
C GLN A 231 -7.17 28.52 -5.64
N CYS A 232 -7.92 27.56 -5.05
CA CYS A 232 -7.70 26.13 -5.35
C CYS A 232 -8.04 25.84 -6.81
N ASN A 233 -6.99 25.68 -7.63
CA ASN A 233 -7.12 25.14 -8.98
C ASN A 233 -7.04 23.61 -8.93
N ALA A 234 -7.53 22.93 -9.99
CA ALA A 234 -7.59 21.47 -10.03
C ALA A 234 -6.23 20.79 -9.77
N LEU A 235 -5.13 21.43 -10.19
CA LEU A 235 -3.77 20.92 -9.99
C LEU A 235 -3.37 20.90 -8.50
N LEU A 236 -3.58 22.00 -7.77
CA LEU A 236 -3.31 22.08 -6.34
C LEU A 236 -4.15 21.08 -5.55
N CYS A 237 -5.43 20.95 -5.92
CA CYS A 237 -6.30 20.02 -5.23
C CYS A 237 -5.93 18.54 -5.53
N LEU A 238 -5.46 18.21 -6.75
CA LEU A 238 -4.90 16.89 -7.09
C LEU A 238 -3.56 16.62 -6.37
N GLU A 239 -2.73 17.63 -6.22
CA GLU A 239 -1.49 17.53 -5.43
C GLU A 239 -1.80 17.23 -3.98
N TRP A 240 -2.74 17.97 -3.39
CA TRP A 240 -3.21 17.73 -2.04
C TRP A 240 -3.74 16.29 -1.86
N GLU A 241 -4.59 15.83 -2.78
CA GLU A 241 -5.12 14.46 -2.76
C GLU A 241 -4.00 13.41 -2.85
N SER A 242 -3.03 13.61 -3.73
CA SER A 242 -1.88 12.71 -3.91
C SER A 242 -1.04 12.60 -2.63
N ASN A 243 -0.82 13.73 -1.95
CA ASN A 243 -0.11 13.79 -0.69
C ASN A 243 -0.88 13.13 0.45
N LEU A 244 -2.20 13.34 0.52
CA LEU A 244 -3.07 12.68 1.50
C LEU A 244 -3.05 11.16 1.33
N GLN A 245 -3.22 10.65 0.11
CA GLN A 245 -3.21 9.21 -0.17
C GLN A 245 -1.84 8.59 0.17
N GLY A 246 -0.76 9.27 -0.19
CA GLY A 246 0.61 8.84 0.13
C GLY A 246 0.86 8.78 1.64
N GLU A 247 0.48 9.81 2.38
CA GLU A 247 0.64 9.87 3.84
C GLU A 247 -0.27 8.87 4.56
N PHE A 248 -1.49 8.66 4.07
CA PHE A 248 -2.37 7.61 4.58
C PHE A 248 -1.70 6.25 4.45
N CYS A 249 -1.25 5.87 3.25
CA CYS A 249 -0.51 4.62 3.03
C CYS A 249 0.73 4.50 3.93
N ARG A 250 1.45 5.60 4.15
CA ARG A 250 2.63 5.62 5.02
C ARG A 250 2.29 5.37 6.49
N MET A 251 1.23 6.00 7.00
CA MET A 251 0.73 5.78 8.38
C MET A 251 0.28 4.33 8.58
N MET A 252 -0.24 3.74 7.52
CA MET A 252 -0.79 2.39 7.51
C MET A 252 0.28 1.31 7.32
N ALA A 253 1.43 1.66 6.76
CA ALA A 253 2.52 0.71 6.52
C ALA A 253 3.08 0.10 7.83
N PRO A 254 3.44 -1.20 7.83
CA PRO A 254 4.07 -1.82 8.98
C PRO A 254 5.34 -1.08 9.42
N PRO A 255 5.68 -1.15 10.72
CA PRO A 255 6.92 -0.60 11.24
C PRO A 255 8.13 -1.11 10.43
N GLY A 256 9.00 -0.21 9.95
CA GLY A 256 10.18 -0.52 9.13
C GLY A 256 9.91 -0.60 7.61
N ARG A 257 8.64 -0.53 7.17
CA ARG A 257 8.26 -0.45 5.75
C ARG A 257 7.65 0.89 5.33
N THR A 258 7.56 1.84 6.24
CA THR A 258 7.03 3.20 6.00
C THR A 258 7.79 4.00 4.93
N LYS A 259 9.03 3.60 4.60
CA LYS A 259 9.84 4.21 3.53
C LYS A 259 9.83 3.40 2.24
N ARG A 260 8.82 2.57 1.96
CA ARG A 260 8.70 1.78 0.71
C ARG A 260 7.52 2.26 -0.16
N LYS A 261 7.25 1.54 -1.25
CA LYS A 261 6.05 1.76 -2.09
C LYS A 261 4.78 1.79 -1.22
N PRO A 262 3.77 2.62 -1.56
CA PRO A 262 2.45 2.58 -0.95
C PRO A 262 1.90 1.16 -0.97
N GLN A 263 1.27 0.77 0.13
CA GLN A 263 0.73 -0.57 0.31
C GLN A 263 -0.80 -0.44 0.38
N LEU A 264 -1.50 -1.06 -0.58
CA LEU A 264 -2.96 -1.12 -0.60
C LEU A 264 -3.42 -2.54 -0.32
N LEU A 265 -4.07 -2.75 0.81
CA LEU A 265 -4.72 -4.01 1.17
C LEU A 265 -6.23 -3.94 0.90
N LEU A 266 -7.00 -3.45 1.87
CA LEU A 266 -8.44 -3.23 1.72
C LEU A 266 -8.75 -2.11 0.75
N ASP A 267 -7.94 -1.04 0.80
CA ASP A 267 -8.13 0.14 -0.02
C ASP A 267 -7.77 -0.09 -1.49
N ALA A 268 -7.32 -1.30 -1.86
CA ALA A 268 -7.01 -1.66 -3.24
C ALA A 268 -8.26 -1.60 -4.14
N LEU A 269 -9.41 -2.07 -3.64
CA LEU A 269 -10.67 -2.01 -4.40
C LEU A 269 -11.18 -0.57 -4.50
N LEU A 270 -11.11 0.19 -3.41
CA LEU A 270 -11.46 1.62 -3.40
C LEU A 270 -10.61 2.42 -4.39
N TYR A 271 -9.32 2.10 -4.48
CA TYR A 271 -8.44 2.70 -5.47
C TYR A 271 -8.86 2.35 -6.90
N VAL A 272 -9.25 1.10 -7.16
CA VAL A 272 -9.78 0.68 -8.47
C VAL A 272 -11.07 1.45 -8.78
N ASP A 273 -11.98 1.62 -7.82
CA ASP A 273 -13.22 2.37 -8.00
C ASP A 273 -12.95 3.83 -8.43
N VAL A 274 -11.95 4.47 -7.84
CA VAL A 274 -11.50 5.82 -8.24
C VAL A 274 -11.02 5.83 -9.69
N LEU A 275 -10.23 4.84 -10.12
CA LEU A 275 -9.77 4.76 -11.51
C LEU A 275 -10.91 4.50 -12.48
N LEU A 276 -11.87 3.65 -12.11
CA LEU A 276 -13.04 3.36 -12.93
C LEU A 276 -13.96 4.58 -13.05
N ALA A 277 -14.13 5.34 -11.96
CA ALA A 277 -14.86 6.59 -11.97
C ALA A 277 -14.20 7.64 -12.88
N ASP A 278 -12.86 7.79 -12.83
CA ASP A 278 -12.12 8.66 -13.75
C ASP A 278 -12.31 8.24 -15.23
N LEU A 279 -12.51 6.95 -15.50
CA LEU A 279 -12.82 6.38 -16.82
C LEU A 279 -14.29 6.48 -17.21
N GLY A 280 -15.17 6.97 -16.33
CA GLY A 280 -16.62 7.00 -16.56
C GLY A 280 -17.29 5.62 -16.57
N LEU A 281 -16.68 4.62 -15.94
CA LEU A 281 -17.18 3.25 -15.80
C LEU A 281 -17.88 3.05 -14.46
N ASP A 282 -18.75 2.04 -14.37
CA ASP A 282 -19.35 1.67 -13.07
C ASP A 282 -18.29 0.96 -12.21
N SER A 283 -18.15 1.35 -10.95
CA SER A 283 -17.26 0.66 -10.01
C SER A 283 -17.81 -0.71 -9.58
N ARG A 284 -19.12 -0.93 -9.75
CA ARG A 284 -19.83 -2.14 -9.31
C ARG A 284 -19.69 -3.26 -10.33
N GLN A 285 -18.56 -3.93 -10.27
CA GLN A 285 -18.17 -4.96 -11.25
C GLN A 285 -18.76 -6.35 -10.96
N SER A 286 -19.40 -6.54 -9.79
CA SER A 286 -20.00 -7.84 -9.44
C SER A 286 -21.37 -8.12 -10.11
N GLY A 287 -22.03 -7.10 -10.66
CA GLY A 287 -23.39 -7.21 -11.22
C GLY A 287 -24.50 -7.49 -10.18
N ASN A 288 -24.16 -7.47 -8.89
CA ASN A 288 -25.09 -7.74 -7.79
C ASN A 288 -25.88 -6.50 -7.37
N CYS A 289 -26.95 -6.70 -6.59
CA CYS A 289 -27.62 -5.59 -5.91
C CYS A 289 -26.79 -5.09 -4.71
N LEU A 290 -27.01 -3.82 -4.32
CA LEU A 290 -26.21 -3.09 -3.33
C LEU A 290 -25.96 -3.85 -2.01
N PHE A 291 -26.94 -4.63 -1.53
CA PHE A 291 -26.79 -5.37 -0.28
C PHE A 291 -25.84 -6.57 -0.41
N LEU A 292 -25.94 -7.32 -1.51
CA LEU A 292 -25.09 -8.49 -1.75
C LEU A 292 -23.65 -8.08 -2.08
N GLU A 293 -23.49 -6.90 -2.67
CA GLU A 293 -22.19 -6.33 -3.00
C GLU A 293 -21.29 -6.14 -1.77
N MET A 294 -21.84 -5.74 -0.62
CA MET A 294 -21.08 -5.54 0.62
C MET A 294 -20.42 -6.82 1.16
N PHE A 295 -20.94 -7.99 0.78
CA PHE A 295 -20.44 -9.29 1.22
C PHE A 295 -19.77 -10.08 0.08
N HIS A 296 -19.69 -9.50 -1.12
CA HIS A 296 -19.10 -10.15 -2.28
C HIS A 296 -17.57 -10.16 -2.18
N ARG A 297 -16.97 -11.30 -2.52
CA ARG A 297 -15.51 -11.42 -2.62
C ARG A 297 -15.07 -11.09 -4.04
N TYR A 298 -14.64 -9.84 -4.23
CA TYR A 298 -14.09 -9.38 -5.50
C TYR A 298 -12.81 -10.14 -5.90
N GLY A 299 -12.75 -10.53 -7.17
CA GLY A 299 -11.62 -11.21 -7.79
C GLY A 299 -11.46 -10.82 -9.27
N PRO A 300 -10.40 -11.31 -9.94
CA PRO A 300 -10.12 -10.94 -11.33
C PRO A 300 -11.24 -11.27 -12.33
N ARG A 301 -12.15 -12.21 -11.98
CA ARG A 301 -13.27 -12.60 -12.84
C ARG A 301 -14.33 -11.50 -12.96
N ASP A 302 -14.52 -10.71 -11.89
CA ASP A 302 -15.52 -9.64 -11.86
C ASP A 302 -15.14 -8.50 -12.83
N TYR A 303 -13.85 -8.32 -13.12
CA TYR A 303 -13.35 -7.27 -14.03
C TYR A 303 -13.17 -7.76 -15.49
N ARG A 304 -13.76 -8.91 -15.85
CA ARG A 304 -13.70 -9.43 -17.21
C ARG A 304 -14.56 -8.55 -18.14
N GLY A 305 -14.00 -8.15 -19.28
CA GLY A 305 -14.71 -7.32 -20.26
C GLY A 305 -14.61 -5.82 -20.02
N LEU A 306 -13.89 -5.39 -18.98
CA LEU A 306 -13.71 -3.97 -18.63
C LEU A 306 -13.22 -3.10 -19.81
N VAL A 307 -12.34 -3.65 -20.66
CA VAL A 307 -11.83 -2.94 -21.85
C VAL A 307 -12.92 -2.77 -22.89
N ASP A 308 -13.77 -3.79 -23.08
CA ASP A 308 -14.87 -3.74 -24.04
C ASP A 308 -15.95 -2.77 -23.55
N GLU A 309 -16.29 -2.80 -22.26
CA GLU A 309 -17.18 -1.81 -21.63
C GLU A 309 -16.69 -0.37 -21.87
N TRP A 310 -15.38 -0.14 -21.76
CA TRP A 310 -14.82 1.18 -22.00
C TRP A 310 -14.91 1.62 -23.46
N LYS A 311 -14.62 0.71 -24.40
CA LYS A 311 -14.75 0.97 -25.85
C LYS A 311 -16.20 1.22 -26.28
N ASP A 312 -17.17 0.59 -25.62
CA ASP A 312 -18.59 0.82 -25.94
C ASP A 312 -19.06 2.22 -25.51
N ARG A 313 -18.36 2.86 -24.55
CA ARG A 313 -18.70 4.19 -24.03
C ARG A 313 -17.92 5.36 -24.66
N HIS A 314 -16.80 5.11 -25.35
CA HIS A 314 -15.88 6.13 -25.87
C HIS A 314 -15.41 5.82 -27.29
#